data_AF-A0A7S0TZD8-F1
#
_entry.id   AF-A0A7S0TZD8-F1
#
_cell.length_a   1.000
_cell.length_b   1.000
_cell.length_c   1.000
_cell.angle_alpha   90.00
_cell.angle_beta   90.00
_cell.angle_gamma   90.00
#
_symmetry.space_group_name_H-M   'P 1'
#
loop_
_entity.id
_entity.type
_entity.pdbx_description
1 polymer ?
#
loop_
_entity_poly.entity_id
_entity_poly.type
_entity_poly.pdbx_seq_one_letter_code
_entity_poly.pdbx_strand_id
1 'polypeptide(L)'
;STLVGSTSNATCIDCPAGTYSGYGSAGLGDCLANQFSTRKVGQSTPLISATNTLTVTLAASVRTPSHLSTGVSLTGLASATLPPSVNLSYLSPHGPAFGDTGEWAGGVLVVRIPDGSALEV
;
A
#
# COMPACT_ATOMS: atom_id res chain seq x y z
N SER A 1 18.27 2.88 -33.57
CA SER A 1 16.99 2.41 -33.01
C SER A 1 16.80 3.13 -31.68
N THR A 2 15.81 4.00 -31.57
CA THR A 2 15.56 4.78 -30.34
C THR A 2 14.11 4.59 -29.95
N LEU A 3 13.81 3.44 -29.35
CA LEU A 3 12.59 3.27 -28.57
C LEU A 3 12.75 4.16 -27.34
N VAL A 4 12.20 5.37 -27.41
CA VAL A 4 12.11 6.27 -26.26
C VAL A 4 11.01 5.69 -25.36
N GLY A 5 11.43 5.03 -24.28
CA GLY A 5 10.51 4.58 -23.23
C GLY A 5 10.00 5.74 -22.38
N SER A 6 9.19 5.44 -21.36
CA SER A 6 8.70 6.43 -20.41
C SER A 6 9.86 7.12 -19.69
N THR A 7 10.09 8.40 -19.96
CA THR A 7 11.10 9.23 -19.29
C THR A 7 10.52 10.05 -18.14
N SER A 8 9.19 10.07 -17.98
CA SER A 8 8.48 10.85 -16.97
C SER A 8 7.08 10.28 -16.75
N ASN A 9 6.41 10.67 -15.66
CA ASN A 9 4.98 10.38 -15.41
C ASN A 9 4.10 10.77 -16.64
N ALA A 10 4.44 11.85 -17.33
CA ALA A 10 3.71 12.34 -18.51
C ALA A 10 3.94 11.51 -19.79
N THR A 11 4.95 10.64 -19.82
CA THR A 11 5.28 9.76 -20.95
C THR A 11 5.12 8.28 -20.60
N CYS A 12 4.37 7.98 -19.53
CA CYS A 12 4.03 6.61 -19.15
C CYS A 12 3.30 5.86 -20.27
N ILE A 13 3.58 4.57 -20.36
CA ILE A 13 2.84 3.66 -21.24
C ILE A 13 1.55 3.29 -20.52
N ASP A 14 0.43 3.28 -21.25
CA ASP A 14 -0.85 2.78 -20.73
C ASP A 14 -0.73 1.29 -20.44
N CYS A 15 -0.46 0.96 -19.19
CA CYS A 15 -0.36 -0.40 -18.70
C CYS A 15 -1.76 -0.94 -18.36
N PRO A 16 -1.99 -2.27 -18.47
CA PRO A 16 -3.23 -2.89 -18.02
C PRO A 16 -3.55 -2.55 -16.56
N ALA A 17 -4.84 -2.50 -16.22
CA ALA A 17 -5.29 -2.17 -14.87
C ALA A 17 -4.58 -3.03 -13.81
N GLY A 18 -4.05 -2.38 -12.76
CA GLY A 18 -3.29 -3.05 -11.70
C GLY A 18 -1.78 -3.18 -11.95
N THR A 19 -1.28 -2.70 -13.08
CA THR A 19 0.17 -2.66 -13.40
C THR A 19 0.62 -1.22 -13.69
N TYR A 20 1.91 -0.93 -13.58
CA TYR A 20 2.48 0.40 -13.89
C TYR A 20 3.76 0.28 -14.73
N SER A 21 3.96 1.26 -15.60
CA SER A 21 5.21 1.44 -16.33
C SER A 21 6.22 2.14 -15.43
N GLY A 22 7.36 1.50 -15.17
CA GLY A 22 8.48 2.16 -14.50
C GLY A 22 9.14 3.22 -15.39
N TYR A 23 10.04 4.01 -14.80
CA TYR A 23 10.93 4.85 -15.59
C TYR A 23 11.77 3.97 -16.53
N GLY A 24 11.75 4.30 -17.82
CA GLY A 24 12.46 3.58 -18.88
C GLY A 24 11.67 2.44 -19.52
N SER A 25 10.42 2.16 -19.08
CA SER A 25 9.57 1.17 -19.74
C SER A 25 9.34 1.55 -21.21
N ALA A 26 9.69 0.65 -22.13
CA ALA A 26 9.61 0.84 -23.58
C ALA A 26 8.54 -0.06 -24.25
N GLY A 27 7.90 -0.96 -23.49
CA GLY A 27 6.77 -1.74 -23.95
C GLY A 27 5.88 -2.27 -22.82
N LEU A 28 4.74 -2.87 -23.20
CA LEU A 28 3.77 -3.46 -22.26
C LEU A 28 4.35 -4.60 -21.40
N GLY A 29 5.45 -5.22 -21.83
CA GLY A 29 6.17 -6.23 -21.04
C GLY A 29 6.91 -5.66 -19.84
N ASP A 30 7.13 -4.34 -19.79
CA ASP A 30 7.80 -3.64 -18.70
C ASP A 30 6.81 -3.12 -17.64
N CYS A 31 5.52 -3.44 -17.81
CA CYS A 31 4.49 -3.14 -16.82
C CYS A 31 4.67 -4.06 -15.62
N LEU A 32 4.96 -3.46 -14.47
CA LEU A 32 5.24 -4.19 -13.25
C LEU A 32 3.99 -4.28 -12.36
N ALA A 33 3.86 -5.43 -11.68
CA ALA A 33 2.96 -5.73 -10.57
C ALA A 33 3.04 -4.72 -9.42
N ASN A 34 1.96 -4.05 -9.00
CA ASN A 34 2.02 -3.34 -7.71
C ASN A 34 1.80 -4.37 -6.62
N GLN A 35 2.87 -4.74 -5.93
CA GLN A 35 2.83 -5.78 -4.92
C GLN A 35 3.37 -5.24 -3.61
N PHE A 36 2.59 -5.45 -2.55
CA PHE A 36 3.05 -5.31 -1.19
C PHE A 36 3.58 -6.65 -0.70
N SER A 37 4.85 -6.69 -0.34
CA SER A 37 5.40 -7.83 0.39
C SER A 37 5.26 -7.57 1.88
N THR A 38 4.52 -8.44 2.59
CA THR A 38 4.47 -8.41 4.04
C THR A 38 5.81 -8.88 4.59
N ARG A 39 6.56 -7.95 5.19
CA ARG A 39 7.87 -8.26 5.77
C ARG A 39 7.77 -8.80 7.18
N LYS A 40 6.80 -8.31 7.98
CA LYS A 40 6.62 -8.71 9.37
C LYS A 40 5.25 -8.32 9.90
N VAL A 41 4.65 -9.19 10.72
CA VAL A 41 3.50 -8.85 11.56
C VAL A 41 3.91 -9.10 13.02
N GLY A 42 3.92 -8.04 13.81
CA GLY A 42 4.17 -8.06 15.26
C GLY A 42 2.90 -7.79 16.04
N GLN A 43 2.88 -8.23 17.29
CA GLN A 43 1.78 -8.00 18.23
C GLN A 43 2.38 -7.57 19.57
N SER A 44 1.72 -6.66 20.29
CA SER A 44 2.16 -6.28 21.65
C SER A 44 1.81 -7.37 22.68
N THR A 45 0.71 -8.10 22.49
CA THR A 45 0.31 -9.19 23.38
C THR A 45 -0.53 -10.25 22.65
N PRO A 46 -0.27 -11.55 22.87
CA PRO A 46 -1.11 -12.62 22.33
C PRO A 46 -2.38 -12.88 23.17
N LEU A 47 -2.62 -12.13 24.26
CA LEU A 47 -3.76 -12.33 25.15
C LEU A 47 -5.06 -11.82 24.55
N ILE A 48 -6.03 -12.72 24.40
CA ILE A 48 -7.38 -12.48 23.88
C ILE A 48 -8.18 -11.41 24.66
N SER A 49 -7.94 -11.26 25.97
CA SER A 49 -8.67 -10.31 26.82
C SER A 49 -7.94 -8.98 27.04
N ALA A 50 -6.82 -8.76 26.36
CA ALA A 50 -6.03 -7.55 26.47
C ALA A 50 -6.03 -6.78 25.15
N THR A 51 -5.98 -5.45 25.22
CA THR A 51 -5.79 -4.61 24.05
C THR A 51 -4.43 -4.93 23.41
N ASN A 52 -4.46 -5.38 22.16
CA ASN A 52 -3.28 -5.75 21.39
C ASN A 52 -3.03 -4.73 20.27
N THR A 53 -1.78 -4.33 20.11
CA THR A 53 -1.34 -3.50 18.99
C THR A 53 -0.70 -4.40 17.94
N LEU A 54 -1.30 -4.48 16.76
CA LEU A 54 -0.71 -5.18 15.62
C LEU A 54 0.18 -4.21 14.84
N THR A 55 1.47 -4.52 14.74
CA THR A 55 2.44 -3.77 13.95
C THR A 55 2.72 -4.52 12.65
N VAL A 56 2.24 -3.98 11.53
CA VAL A 56 2.43 -4.59 10.21
C VAL A 56 3.47 -3.80 9.44
N THR A 57 4.54 -4.46 9.03
CA THR A 57 5.58 -3.89 8.18
C THR A 57 5.38 -4.40 6.75
N LEU A 58 5.04 -3.48 5.85
CA LEU A 58 4.88 -3.74 4.43
C LEU A 58 6.05 -3.13 3.67
N ALA A 59 6.44 -3.73 2.56
CA ALA A 59 7.23 -3.04 1.56
C ALA A 59 6.58 -3.13 0.20
N ALA A 60 6.43 -1.98 -0.44
CA ALA A 60 6.05 -1.92 -1.82
C ALA A 60 7.23 -2.36 -2.68
N SER A 61 6.96 -3.17 -3.70
CA SER A 61 7.97 -3.52 -4.70
C SER A 61 8.29 -2.34 -5.61
N VAL A 62 7.40 -1.33 -5.65
CA VAL A 62 7.45 -0.21 -6.61
C VAL A 62 6.82 1.07 -6.10
N ARG A 63 7.18 2.18 -6.77
CA ARG A 63 6.57 3.46 -6.49
C ARG A 63 5.11 3.44 -6.89
N THR A 64 4.23 3.78 -5.95
CA THR A 64 2.81 3.96 -6.26
C THR A 64 2.59 5.41 -6.67
N PRO A 65 2.10 5.68 -7.88
CA PRO A 65 1.77 7.05 -8.26
C PRO A 65 0.59 7.56 -7.43
N SER A 66 0.62 8.85 -7.12
CA SER A 66 -0.31 9.60 -6.27
C SER A 66 -1.76 9.69 -6.77
N HIS A 67 -2.13 8.97 -7.83
CA HIS A 67 -3.40 9.15 -8.56
C HIS A 67 -4.30 7.92 -8.55
N LEU A 68 -3.92 6.85 -7.86
CA LEU A 68 -4.70 5.63 -7.78
C LEU A 68 -4.95 5.27 -6.33
N SER A 69 -6.24 5.15 -5.98
CA SER A 69 -6.70 4.68 -4.67
C SER A 69 -6.22 3.25 -4.42
N THR A 70 -5.01 3.13 -3.86
CA THR A 70 -4.40 1.85 -3.49
C THR A 70 -4.77 1.55 -2.05
N GLY A 71 -5.29 0.35 -1.81
CA GLY A 71 -5.73 -0.09 -0.48
C GLY A 71 -5.00 -1.35 -0.04
N VAL A 72 -4.69 -1.42 1.26
CA VAL A 72 -4.22 -2.64 1.92
C VAL A 72 -5.33 -3.13 2.84
N SER A 73 -5.77 -4.38 2.64
CA SER A 73 -6.77 -5.02 3.50
C SER A 73 -6.10 -6.02 4.45
N LEU A 74 -6.19 -5.76 5.75
CA LEU A 74 -5.82 -6.68 6.82
C LEU A 74 -7.03 -7.55 7.15
N THR A 75 -6.97 -8.82 6.78
CA THR A 75 -8.05 -9.80 6.99
C THR A 75 -7.71 -10.76 8.14
N GLY A 76 -8.67 -11.59 8.54
CA GLY A 76 -8.47 -12.55 9.65
C GLY A 76 -8.67 -11.93 11.04
N LEU A 77 -9.24 -10.73 11.11
CA LEU A 77 -9.51 -10.02 12.35
C LEU A 77 -10.97 -10.19 12.81
N ALA A 78 -11.70 -11.20 12.32
CA ALA A 78 -13.15 -11.36 12.57
C ALA A 78 -13.55 -11.39 14.06
N SER A 79 -12.66 -11.87 14.93
CA SER A 79 -12.89 -11.89 16.39
C SER A 79 -12.31 -10.66 17.11
N ALA A 80 -11.71 -9.72 16.39
CA ALA A 80 -11.15 -8.51 16.96
C ALA A 80 -12.24 -7.42 17.05
N THR A 81 -12.38 -6.83 18.23
CA THR A 81 -13.20 -5.63 18.42
C THR A 81 -12.30 -4.42 18.30
N LEU A 82 -12.48 -3.63 17.24
CA LEU A 82 -11.79 -2.36 17.07
C LEU A 82 -12.72 -1.20 17.49
N PRO A 83 -12.16 -0.10 18.04
CA PRO A 83 -12.92 1.14 18.17
C PRO A 83 -13.39 1.62 16.78
N PRO A 84 -14.48 2.41 16.70
CA PRO A 84 -15.06 2.87 15.44
C PRO A 84 -14.10 3.69 14.56
N SER A 85 -13.01 4.19 15.15
CA SER A 85 -11.90 4.84 14.46
C SER A 85 -10.59 4.24 14.95
N VAL A 86 -9.87 3.54 14.07
CA VAL A 86 -8.51 3.05 14.31
C VAL A 86 -7.53 4.11 13.86
N ASN A 87 -6.84 4.74 14.81
CA ASN A 87 -5.71 5.60 14.49
C ASN A 87 -4.54 4.74 14.05
N LEU A 88 -4.01 4.99 12.86
CA LEU A 88 -2.86 4.30 12.33
C LEU A 88 -1.61 5.15 12.59
N SER A 89 -0.69 4.62 13.41
CA SER A 89 0.65 5.20 13.52
C SER A 89 1.53 4.60 12.42
N TYR A 90 1.82 5.41 11.40
CA TYR A 90 2.72 5.02 10.31
C TYR A 90 4.16 5.41 10.64
N LEU A 91 5.11 4.57 10.24
CA LEU A 91 6.54 4.87 10.27
C LEU A 91 7.09 4.53 8.88
N SER A 92 7.38 5.57 8.09
CA SER A 92 7.98 5.43 6.76
C SER A 92 9.23 6.32 6.69
N PRO A 93 10.36 5.82 6.16
CA PRO A 93 11.55 6.63 5.92
C PRO A 93 11.33 7.73 4.87
N HIS A 94 10.25 7.66 4.08
CA HIS A 94 9.96 8.54 2.95
C HIS A 94 8.69 9.39 3.12
N GLY A 95 8.15 9.48 4.35
CA GLY A 95 6.97 10.32 4.66
C GLY A 95 5.61 9.59 4.58
N PRO A 96 4.51 10.31 4.86
CA PRO A 96 3.16 9.73 4.95
C PRO A 96 2.60 9.32 3.60
N ALA A 97 2.54 8.01 3.37
CA ALA A 97 1.88 7.45 2.19
C ALA A 97 0.48 6.88 2.49
N PHE A 98 0.20 6.47 3.74
CA PHE A 98 -1.11 5.98 4.14
C PHE A 98 -1.89 7.06 4.88
N GLY A 99 -3.22 7.02 4.82
CA GLY A 99 -4.06 7.87 5.65
C GLY A 99 -3.97 7.51 7.14
N ASP A 100 -4.27 8.45 8.01
CA ASP A 100 -4.21 8.28 9.48
C ASP A 100 -5.35 7.41 10.04
N THR A 101 -6.30 7.02 9.19
CA THR A 101 -7.48 6.23 9.55
C THR A 101 -7.64 5.02 8.65
N GLY A 102 -8.13 3.91 9.23
CA GLY A 102 -8.53 2.72 8.51
C GLY A 102 -10.04 2.50 8.61
N GLU A 103 -10.64 1.97 7.54
CA GLU A 103 -12.05 1.56 7.52
C GLU A 103 -12.19 0.14 8.04
N TRP A 104 -13.04 -0.05 9.05
CA TRP A 104 -13.32 -1.36 9.62
C TRP A 104 -14.61 -1.94 9.05
N ALA A 105 -14.52 -3.17 8.54
CA ALA A 105 -15.66 -3.94 8.05
C ALA A 105 -15.60 -5.37 8.58
N GLY A 106 -16.14 -5.59 9.79
CA GLY A 106 -16.52 -6.93 10.28
C GLY A 106 -15.44 -8.02 10.23
N GLY A 107 -14.18 -7.68 10.52
CA GLY A 107 -13.05 -8.61 10.44
C GLY A 107 -11.99 -8.25 9.41
N VAL A 108 -12.24 -7.20 8.63
CA VAL A 108 -11.30 -6.65 7.66
C VAL A 108 -11.05 -5.18 7.97
N LEU A 109 -9.78 -4.82 8.16
CA LEU A 109 -9.34 -3.44 8.27
C LEU A 109 -8.74 -3.00 6.93
N VAL A 110 -9.37 -2.02 6.28
CA VAL A 110 -8.91 -1.48 5.00
C VAL A 110 -8.21 -0.15 5.25
N VAL A 111 -6.94 -0.08 4.88
CA VAL A 111 -6.13 1.14 4.94
C VAL A 111 -5.93 1.65 3.52
N ARG A 112 -6.26 2.91 3.25
CA ARG A 112 -6.12 3.52 1.93
C ARG A 112 -4.94 4.49 1.89
N ILE A 113 -4.32 4.55 0.73
CA ILE A 113 -3.38 5.60 0.33
C ILE A 113 -4.25 6.73 -0.25
N PRO A 114 -4.30 7.91 0.38
CA PRO A 114 -5.09 9.03 -0.13
C PRO A 114 -4.51 9.56 -1.45
N ASP A 115 -5.38 10.13 -2.29
CA ASP A 115 -4.96 10.76 -3.54
C ASP A 115 -4.00 11.92 -3.23
N GLY A 116 -2.85 11.94 -3.89
CA GLY A 116 -1.75 12.87 -3.60
C GLY A 116 -0.58 12.24 -2.83
N SER A 117 -0.77 11.08 -2.19
CA SER A 117 0.30 10.37 -1.48
C SER A 117 0.94 9.30 -2.39
N ALA A 118 2.28 9.24 -2.38
CA ALA A 118 3.05 8.23 -3.10
C ALA A 118 3.86 7.38 -2.12
N LEU A 119 3.86 6.06 -2.32
CA LEU A 119 4.86 5.20 -1.68
C LEU A 119 6.15 5.27 -2.47
N GLU A 120 7.24 5.62 -1.81
CA GLU A 120 8.59 5.46 -2.33
C GLU A 120 9.19 4.13 -1.88
N VAL A 121 10.08 3.55 -2.70
CA VAL A 121 10.77 2.27 -2.47
C VAL A 121 12.25 2.51 -2.28
#